data_AF-A0AAV2YQL0-F1
#
_entry.id   AF-A0AAV2YQL0-F1
#
_cell.length_a   1.000
_cell.length_b   1.000
_cell.length_c   1.000
_cell.angle_alpha   90.00
_cell.angle_beta   90.00
_cell.angle_gamma   90.00
#
_symmetry.space_group_name_H-M   'P 1'
#
loop_
_entity.id
_entity.type
_entity.pdbx_description
1 polymer ?
#
loop_
_entity_poly.entity_id
_entity_poly.type
_entity_poly.pdbx_seq_one_letter_code
_entity_poly.pdbx_strand_id
1 'polypeptide(L)'
;MNTCVVRDVSTLQLADHICIWDKTRWPFRYTHHGIVYSMGKTADDVVIAHVWSRIDGFRESQADSSFRLTSLTEFLNNRPLADMRRVQYNSSLLGDAFSQLGEVHRSKCDIPPVVLARCAFLLGKGKGHFSILSLNCEHVALWCKSGVVWCKQLFYKVQAKAPFASAKPSSLQCLAKLETTLAQLRQECLVKNQALAALDGKPVYLQLGEAKFVKRLGDALYAVHNDPKESDLAFRHAPTPFVVRVDLVAYNCVKVMLQDAHTGEYVCSKAKCVKMLRRRPYHRENLFKFEYAWNGELQSRRHRRWYLGAQTRDGLLRTFNTRDRASTFTIVDAALIDSESVAIDFKALEINDTTSEEEKAQRLDSERDVDTEDEHDELLEAELEASTSYHAPHTIAA
;
A
#
# COMPACT_ATOMS: atom_id res chain seq x y z
N MET A 1 14.61 8.02 -9.32
CA MET A 1 14.27 7.58 -7.94
C MET A 1 13.68 6.17 -8.02
N ASN A 2 14.32 5.19 -7.39
CA ASN A 2 13.90 3.79 -7.45
C ASN A 2 12.64 3.54 -6.58
N THR A 3 11.49 3.47 -7.22
CA THR A 3 10.16 3.24 -6.59
C THR A 3 9.90 1.79 -6.18
N CYS A 4 10.91 0.92 -6.29
CA CYS A 4 10.78 -0.53 -6.13
C CYS A 4 11.60 -1.08 -4.96
N VAL A 5 12.44 -0.27 -4.31
CA VAL A 5 13.28 -0.75 -3.19
C VAL A 5 12.38 -1.12 -2.02
N VAL A 6 12.58 -2.32 -1.49
CA VAL A 6 11.96 -2.76 -0.25
C VAL A 6 12.87 -2.35 0.89
N ARG A 7 12.37 -1.52 1.81
CA ARG A 7 13.12 -1.06 2.99
C ARG A 7 12.77 -1.81 4.26
N ASP A 8 11.56 -2.35 4.31
CA ASP A 8 11.02 -3.06 5.45
C ASP A 8 10.34 -4.34 4.97
N VAL A 9 10.83 -5.49 5.44
CA VAL A 9 10.35 -6.82 5.05
C VAL A 9 8.92 -7.09 5.52
N SER A 10 8.48 -6.45 6.61
CA SER A 10 7.12 -6.60 7.14
C SER A 10 6.05 -6.05 6.18
N THR A 11 6.46 -5.24 5.20
CA THR A 11 5.59 -4.68 4.17
C THR A 11 5.39 -5.60 2.98
N LEU A 12 6.13 -6.71 2.89
CA LEU A 12 5.95 -7.70 1.84
C LEU A 12 4.57 -8.34 1.94
N GLN A 13 3.89 -8.43 0.80
CA GLN A 13 2.56 -8.99 0.71
C GLN A 13 2.60 -10.36 0.04
N LEU A 14 1.61 -11.21 0.33
CA LEU A 14 1.43 -12.48 -0.37
C LEU A 14 1.45 -12.27 -1.89
N ALA A 15 2.17 -13.15 -2.57
CA ALA A 15 2.38 -13.12 -4.01
C ALA A 15 3.11 -11.90 -4.56
N ASP A 16 3.82 -11.14 -3.71
CA ASP A 16 4.77 -10.14 -4.20
C ASP A 16 5.88 -10.85 -4.98
N HIS A 17 6.16 -10.36 -6.19
CA HIS A 17 7.33 -10.77 -6.94
C HIS A 17 8.48 -9.88 -6.52
N ILE A 18 9.54 -10.49 -6.01
CA ILE A 18 10.77 -9.81 -5.63
C ILE A 18 11.90 -10.25 -6.53
N CYS A 19 12.81 -9.34 -6.82
CA CYS A 19 14.08 -9.67 -7.44
C CYS A 19 15.23 -9.05 -6.65
N ILE A 20 16.38 -9.71 -6.68
CA ILE A 20 17.61 -9.19 -6.11
C ILE A 20 18.72 -9.22 -7.14
N TRP A 21 19.44 -8.12 -7.24
CA TRP A 21 20.59 -8.01 -8.13
C TRP A 21 21.73 -8.89 -7.61
N ASP A 22 22.17 -9.84 -8.42
CA ASP A 22 23.41 -10.57 -8.20
C ASP A 22 24.58 -9.75 -8.74
N LYS A 23 25.28 -9.07 -7.83
CA LYS A 23 26.51 -8.32 -8.13
C LYS A 23 27.77 -9.20 -8.04
N THR A 24 27.64 -10.45 -7.60
CA THR A 24 28.78 -11.31 -7.26
C THR A 24 29.26 -12.16 -8.43
N ARG A 25 28.42 -12.38 -9.46
CA ARG A 25 28.68 -13.29 -10.60
C ARG A 25 29.05 -12.57 -11.90
N TRP A 26 30.04 -11.67 -11.82
CA TRP A 26 30.63 -11.03 -13.00
C TRP A 26 31.16 -12.08 -14.01
N PRO A 27 30.94 -11.93 -15.33
CA PRO A 27 30.42 -10.77 -16.05
C PRO A 27 28.90 -10.73 -16.26
N PHE A 28 28.14 -11.71 -15.75
CA PHE A 28 26.69 -11.79 -15.98
C PHE A 28 25.93 -11.01 -14.91
N ARG A 29 25.41 -9.85 -15.27
CA ARG A 29 24.43 -9.14 -14.43
C ARG A 29 23.12 -9.94 -14.44
N TYR A 30 22.94 -10.76 -13.42
CA TYR A 30 21.75 -11.57 -13.23
C TYR A 30 20.92 -11.01 -12.07
N THR A 31 19.61 -11.02 -12.23
CA THR A 31 18.65 -10.84 -11.14
C THR A 31 18.11 -12.20 -10.75
N HIS A 32 18.07 -12.47 -9.46
CA HIS A 32 17.43 -13.65 -8.90
C HIS A 32 16.01 -13.30 -8.47
N HIS A 33 15.04 -14.11 -8.89
CA HIS A 33 13.62 -13.81 -8.77
C HIS A 33 12.91 -14.82 -7.86
N GLY A 34 11.96 -14.33 -7.07
CA GLY A 34 11.15 -15.13 -6.16
C GLY A 34 9.79 -14.53 -5.89
N ILE A 35 8.87 -15.35 -5.39
CA ILE A 35 7.52 -14.95 -5.01
C ILE A 35 7.38 -15.07 -3.49
N VAL A 36 6.88 -14.04 -2.82
CA VAL A 36 6.51 -14.12 -1.40
C VAL A 36 5.38 -15.13 -1.23
N TYR A 37 5.70 -16.27 -0.63
CA TYR A 37 4.79 -17.39 -0.41
C TYR A 37 4.08 -17.29 0.94
N SER A 38 4.80 -16.83 1.97
CA SER A 38 4.25 -16.48 3.28
C SER A 38 4.81 -15.13 3.76
N MET A 39 3.98 -14.33 4.41
CA MET A 39 4.38 -13.06 5.03
C MET A 39 5.00 -13.31 6.41
N GLY A 40 5.80 -12.35 6.88
CA GLY A 40 6.49 -12.40 8.16
C GLY A 40 6.93 -11.02 8.60
N LYS A 41 7.31 -10.87 9.88
CA LYS A 41 7.81 -9.60 10.42
C LYS A 41 9.32 -9.46 10.23
N THR A 42 10.04 -10.58 10.21
CA THR A 42 11.48 -10.65 9.98
C THR A 42 11.82 -11.38 8.69
N ALA A 43 13.07 -11.31 8.23
CA ALA A 43 13.50 -12.01 7.02
C ALA A 43 13.47 -13.54 7.17
N ASP A 44 13.59 -14.08 8.39
CA ASP A 44 13.51 -15.52 8.61
C ASP A 44 12.05 -16.02 8.59
N ASP A 45 11.10 -15.17 8.99
CA ASP A 45 9.67 -15.49 8.98
C ASP A 45 9.05 -15.45 7.57
N VAL A 46 9.62 -14.63 6.68
CA VAL A 46 9.13 -14.50 5.30
C VAL A 46 9.58 -15.69 4.48
N VAL A 47 8.63 -16.40 3.87
CA VAL A 47 8.92 -17.55 3.01
C VAL A 47 8.86 -17.15 1.54
N ILE A 48 9.90 -17.47 0.78
CA ILE A 48 10.02 -17.18 -0.65
C ILE A 48 9.95 -18.47 -1.47
N ALA A 49 9.06 -18.50 -2.45
CA ALA A 49 8.99 -19.54 -3.47
C ALA A 49 9.82 -19.13 -4.70
N HIS A 50 10.86 -19.90 -5.01
CA HIS A 50 11.78 -19.58 -6.09
C HIS A 50 12.56 -20.80 -6.59
N VAL A 51 13.24 -20.66 -7.73
CA VAL A 51 14.14 -21.71 -8.24
C VAL A 51 15.50 -21.58 -7.57
N TRP A 52 15.98 -22.63 -6.92
CA TRP A 52 17.24 -22.60 -6.17
C TRP A 52 17.86 -23.97 -5.97
N SER A 53 19.16 -23.97 -5.68
CA SER A 53 19.93 -25.13 -5.21
C SER A 53 20.90 -24.68 -4.12
N ARG A 54 21.15 -25.57 -3.15
CA ARG A 54 22.16 -25.40 -2.09
C ARG A 54 23.59 -25.67 -2.57
N ILE A 55 23.75 -26.13 -3.80
CA ILE A 55 25.05 -26.48 -4.37
C ILE A 55 25.70 -25.20 -4.92
N ASP A 56 26.98 -24.97 -4.59
CA ASP A 56 27.70 -23.77 -5.03
C ASP A 56 28.28 -23.86 -6.46
N GLY A 57 28.50 -25.08 -6.95
CA GLY A 57 29.03 -25.33 -8.31
C GLY A 57 28.07 -24.87 -9.41
N PHE A 58 28.54 -24.14 -10.43
CA PHE A 58 27.66 -23.52 -11.44
C PHE A 58 26.86 -24.52 -12.29
N ARG A 59 27.48 -25.64 -12.70
CA ARG A 59 26.80 -26.65 -13.52
C ARG A 59 25.93 -27.56 -12.65
N GLU A 60 26.46 -27.94 -11.50
CA GLU A 60 25.83 -28.80 -10.52
C GLU A 60 24.60 -28.13 -9.91
N SER A 61 24.71 -26.83 -9.57
CA SER A 61 23.58 -26.02 -9.08
C SER A 61 22.49 -25.88 -10.12
N GLN A 62 22.82 -25.70 -11.41
CA GLN A 62 21.80 -25.67 -12.46
C GLN A 62 21.10 -27.02 -12.62
N ALA A 63 21.85 -28.11 -12.56
CA ALA A 63 21.30 -29.46 -12.64
C ALA A 63 20.42 -29.81 -11.43
N ASP A 64 20.76 -29.35 -10.22
CA ASP A 64 19.99 -29.59 -8.99
C ASP A 64 18.87 -28.57 -8.75
N SER A 65 18.93 -27.42 -9.39
CA SER A 65 17.98 -26.33 -9.21
C SER A 65 16.55 -26.79 -9.42
N SER A 66 15.72 -26.60 -8.41
CA SER A 66 14.28 -26.83 -8.49
C SER A 66 13.54 -25.72 -7.77
N PHE A 67 12.23 -25.63 -8.03
CA PHE A 67 11.37 -24.67 -7.37
C PHE A 67 11.11 -25.11 -5.92
N ARG A 68 11.55 -24.31 -4.96
CA ARG A 68 11.54 -24.63 -3.53
C ARG A 68 11.07 -23.42 -2.71
N LEU A 69 10.79 -23.69 -1.44
CA LEU A 69 10.52 -22.68 -0.43
C LEU A 69 11.77 -22.49 0.43
N THR A 70 12.12 -21.24 0.69
CA THR A 70 13.25 -20.82 1.53
C THR A 70 12.84 -19.64 2.39
N SER A 71 13.62 -19.31 3.42
CA SER A 71 13.45 -18.01 4.09
C SER A 71 13.91 -16.87 3.19
N LEU A 72 13.47 -15.63 3.46
CA LEU A 72 14.00 -14.47 2.75
C LEU A 72 15.52 -14.33 3.01
N THR A 73 16.01 -14.68 4.19
CA THR A 73 17.45 -14.72 4.49
C THR A 73 18.22 -15.63 3.53
N GLU A 74 17.75 -16.86 3.32
CA GLU A 74 18.33 -17.79 2.35
C GLU A 74 18.23 -17.25 0.91
N PHE A 75 17.09 -16.65 0.54
CA PHE A 75 16.90 -16.03 -0.78
C PHE A 75 17.89 -14.88 -1.05
N LEU A 76 18.11 -14.02 -0.06
CA LEU A 76 19.06 -12.92 -0.12
C LEU A 76 20.50 -13.44 -0.26
N ASN A 77 20.82 -14.58 0.34
CA ASN A 77 22.14 -15.22 0.25
C ASN A 77 23.27 -14.22 0.56
N ASN A 78 23.26 -13.66 1.77
CA ASN A 78 24.21 -12.65 2.28
C ASN A 78 24.20 -11.29 1.54
N ARG A 79 23.26 -11.05 0.62
CA ARG A 79 23.12 -9.74 -0.04
C ARG A 79 22.28 -8.78 0.82
N PRO A 80 22.58 -7.48 0.81
CA PRO A 80 21.85 -6.50 1.61
C PRO A 80 20.41 -6.34 1.10
N LEU A 81 19.47 -6.12 2.03
CA LEU A 81 18.06 -5.85 1.69
C LEU A 81 17.90 -4.68 0.71
N ALA A 82 18.80 -3.69 0.78
CA ALA A 82 18.83 -2.54 -0.12
C ALA A 82 19.04 -2.90 -1.61
N ASP A 83 19.48 -4.11 -1.93
CA ASP A 83 19.61 -4.62 -3.30
C ASP A 83 18.34 -5.33 -3.80
N MET A 84 17.41 -5.64 -2.90
CA MET A 84 16.12 -6.23 -3.25
C MET A 84 15.17 -5.18 -3.83
N ARG A 85 14.36 -5.63 -4.78
CA ARG A 85 13.34 -4.84 -5.46
C ARG A 85 12.03 -5.62 -5.49
N ARG A 86 10.92 -4.94 -5.26
CA ARG A 86 9.57 -5.43 -5.55
C ARG A 86 9.28 -5.17 -7.02
N VAL A 87 9.09 -6.23 -7.79
CA VAL A 87 8.82 -6.19 -9.23
C VAL A 87 7.44 -5.60 -9.48
N GLN A 88 7.37 -4.66 -10.43
CA GLN A 88 6.15 -3.92 -10.72
C GLN A 88 5.46 -4.43 -11.99
N TYR A 89 4.13 -4.43 -11.97
CA TYR A 89 3.27 -4.86 -13.07
C TYR A 89 2.44 -3.70 -13.63
N ASN A 90 1.76 -3.92 -14.76
CA ASN A 90 0.87 -2.93 -15.37
C ASN A 90 1.55 -1.59 -15.74
N SER A 91 2.84 -1.64 -16.08
CA SER A 91 3.62 -0.45 -16.44
C SER A 91 3.25 0.11 -17.82
N SER A 92 3.54 1.40 -18.05
CA SER A 92 3.48 1.99 -19.39
C SER A 92 4.70 1.56 -20.22
N LEU A 93 4.60 1.69 -21.55
CA LEU A 93 5.71 1.45 -22.48
C LEU A 93 7.00 2.17 -22.05
N LEU A 94 6.90 3.47 -21.74
CA LEU A 94 8.03 4.26 -21.26
C LEU A 94 8.55 3.75 -19.92
N GLY A 95 7.66 3.42 -18.98
CA GLY A 95 8.05 2.90 -17.67
C GLY A 95 8.72 1.52 -17.71
N ASP A 96 8.46 0.74 -18.76
CA ASP A 96 9.10 -0.54 -19.05
C ASP A 96 10.47 -0.36 -19.70
N ALA A 97 10.56 0.53 -20.70
CA ALA A 97 11.79 0.84 -21.44
C ALA A 97 12.88 1.49 -20.57
N PHE A 98 12.52 2.33 -19.61
CA PHE A 98 13.46 3.01 -18.70
C PHE A 98 13.73 2.28 -17.38
N SER A 99 13.14 1.10 -17.18
CA SER A 99 13.38 0.30 -15.96
C SER A 99 14.63 -0.55 -16.09
N GLN A 100 15.30 -0.83 -14.97
CA GLN A 100 16.37 -1.82 -14.96
C GLN A 100 15.78 -3.22 -15.27
N LEU A 101 16.61 -4.11 -15.82
CA LEU A 101 16.19 -5.46 -16.24
C LEU A 101 15.50 -6.19 -15.07
N GLY A 102 14.37 -6.83 -15.34
CA GLY A 102 13.63 -7.65 -14.37
C GLY A 102 12.85 -6.88 -13.28
N GLU A 103 12.87 -5.54 -13.24
CA GLU A 103 12.17 -4.77 -12.19
C GLU A 103 10.73 -4.42 -12.54
N VAL A 104 10.37 -4.43 -13.82
CA VAL A 104 9.08 -3.97 -14.32
C VAL A 104 8.62 -4.82 -15.50
N HIS A 105 7.32 -5.18 -15.48
CA HIS A 105 6.63 -5.85 -16.57
C HIS A 105 5.36 -5.11 -16.97
N ARG A 106 5.01 -5.20 -18.26
CA ARG A 106 3.75 -4.68 -18.80
C ARG A 106 2.56 -5.59 -18.55
N SER A 107 2.80 -6.88 -18.32
CA SER A 107 1.76 -7.87 -18.07
C SER A 107 0.89 -7.45 -16.88
N LYS A 108 -0.40 -7.82 -16.92
CA LYS A 108 -1.26 -7.76 -15.74
C LYS A 108 -0.88 -8.91 -14.81
N CYS A 109 -0.86 -8.65 -13.51
CA CYS A 109 -0.65 -9.68 -12.50
C CYS A 109 -1.97 -10.28 -12.04
N ASP A 110 -2.00 -11.58 -11.80
CA ASP A 110 -3.11 -12.27 -11.17
C ASP A 110 -3.16 -12.01 -9.65
N ILE A 111 -4.33 -12.29 -9.07
CA ILE A 111 -4.58 -12.17 -7.63
C ILE A 111 -3.71 -13.15 -6.82
N PRO A 112 -3.36 -12.84 -5.56
CA PRO A 112 -2.48 -13.67 -4.76
C PRO A 112 -2.84 -15.16 -4.70
N PRO A 113 -4.11 -15.58 -4.51
CA PRO A 113 -4.46 -17.00 -4.50
C PRO A 113 -4.08 -17.74 -5.78
N VAL A 114 -4.31 -17.13 -6.95
CA VAL A 114 -3.95 -17.70 -8.26
C VAL A 114 -2.43 -17.85 -8.39
N VAL A 115 -1.68 -16.85 -7.94
CA VAL A 115 -0.22 -16.88 -7.97
C VAL A 115 0.33 -17.98 -7.05
N LEU A 116 -0.21 -18.10 -5.84
CA LEU A 116 0.21 -19.11 -4.87
C LEU A 116 -0.14 -20.53 -5.34
N ALA A 117 -1.29 -20.73 -5.99
CA ALA A 117 -1.65 -22.02 -6.61
C ALA A 117 -0.65 -22.43 -7.69
N ARG A 118 -0.18 -21.48 -8.52
CA ARG A 118 0.90 -21.73 -9.49
C ARG A 118 2.24 -22.04 -8.80
N CYS A 119 2.58 -21.35 -7.72
CA CYS A 119 3.77 -21.66 -6.94
C CYS A 119 3.69 -23.09 -6.37
N ALA A 120 2.56 -23.46 -5.78
CA ALA A 120 2.31 -24.80 -5.24
C ALA A 120 2.44 -25.88 -6.31
N PHE A 121 1.90 -25.66 -7.51
CA PHE A 121 2.07 -26.56 -8.65
C PHE A 121 3.54 -26.79 -9.01
N LEU A 122 4.40 -25.78 -8.88
CA LEU A 122 5.80 -25.88 -9.26
C LEU A 122 6.69 -26.52 -8.20
N LEU A 123 6.26 -26.62 -6.93
CA LEU A 123 7.09 -27.13 -5.84
C LEU A 123 7.73 -28.49 -6.19
N GLY A 124 9.04 -28.57 -6.02
CA GLY A 124 9.87 -29.73 -6.33
C GLY A 124 10.21 -29.92 -7.82
N LYS A 125 9.61 -29.16 -8.74
CA LYS A 125 9.87 -29.27 -10.19
C LYS A 125 11.10 -28.45 -10.60
N GLY A 126 11.73 -28.84 -11.71
CA GLY A 126 12.79 -28.07 -12.38
C GLY A 126 14.17 -28.70 -12.38
N LYS A 127 14.41 -29.72 -11.54
CA LYS A 127 15.68 -30.45 -11.50
C LYS A 127 16.03 -30.99 -12.90
N GLY A 128 17.23 -30.67 -13.39
CA GLY A 128 17.70 -31.02 -14.74
C GLY A 128 17.09 -30.21 -15.90
N HIS A 129 16.14 -29.32 -15.64
CA HIS A 129 15.44 -28.52 -16.67
C HIS A 129 15.68 -27.01 -16.54
N PHE A 130 16.18 -26.55 -15.39
CA PHE A 130 16.52 -25.14 -15.18
C PHE A 130 17.76 -24.74 -15.98
N SER A 131 17.72 -23.55 -16.57
CA SER A 131 18.85 -22.96 -17.28
C SER A 131 18.79 -21.44 -17.17
N ILE A 132 19.88 -20.82 -16.73
CA ILE A 132 19.99 -19.36 -16.59
C ILE A 132 19.81 -18.64 -17.94
N LEU A 133 20.12 -19.32 -19.05
CA LEU A 133 20.13 -18.74 -20.40
C LEU A 133 18.85 -19.04 -21.22
N SER A 134 17.94 -19.87 -20.72
CA SER A 134 16.74 -20.24 -21.50
C SER A 134 15.45 -20.38 -20.69
N LEU A 135 15.48 -21.03 -19.52
CA LEU A 135 14.33 -21.15 -18.61
C LEU A 135 14.79 -20.82 -17.18
N ASN A 136 15.03 -19.54 -16.97
CA ASN A 136 15.59 -19.00 -15.73
C ASN A 136 14.49 -18.64 -14.70
N CYS A 137 14.89 -18.13 -13.53
CA CYS A 137 13.95 -17.83 -12.44
C CYS A 137 12.96 -16.70 -12.79
N GLU A 138 13.29 -15.76 -13.68
CA GLU A 138 12.38 -14.71 -14.13
C GLU A 138 11.20 -15.30 -14.91
N HIS A 139 11.45 -16.24 -15.83
CA HIS A 139 10.38 -16.95 -16.54
C HIS A 139 9.40 -17.61 -15.58
N VAL A 140 9.94 -18.25 -14.54
CA VAL A 140 9.13 -18.97 -13.55
C VAL A 140 8.31 -18.00 -12.72
N ALA A 141 8.94 -16.96 -12.16
CA ALA A 141 8.25 -15.96 -11.36
C ALA A 141 7.19 -15.18 -12.16
N LEU A 142 7.50 -14.82 -13.42
CA LEU A 142 6.54 -14.16 -14.29
C LEU A 142 5.36 -15.06 -14.65
N TRP A 143 5.59 -16.35 -14.89
CA TRP A 143 4.51 -17.31 -15.12
C TRP A 143 3.63 -17.47 -13.88
N CYS A 144 4.21 -17.55 -12.68
CA CYS A 144 3.44 -17.52 -11.44
C CYS A 144 2.55 -16.27 -11.37
N LYS A 145 3.10 -15.10 -11.71
CA LYS A 145 2.36 -13.82 -11.61
C LYS A 145 1.34 -13.59 -12.71
N SER A 146 1.51 -14.12 -13.91
CA SER A 146 0.71 -13.72 -15.08
C SER A 146 0.25 -14.85 -15.99
N GLY A 147 0.74 -16.07 -15.79
CA GLY A 147 0.55 -17.20 -16.71
C GLY A 147 1.39 -17.11 -17.99
N VAL A 148 2.23 -16.08 -18.15
CA VAL A 148 3.11 -15.92 -19.32
C VAL A 148 4.53 -16.39 -19.01
N VAL A 149 5.07 -17.30 -19.83
CA VAL A 149 6.46 -17.75 -19.74
C VAL A 149 7.35 -16.85 -20.60
N TRP A 150 7.79 -15.72 -20.03
CA TRP A 150 8.66 -14.74 -20.69
C TRP A 150 9.72 -14.22 -19.72
N CYS A 151 10.86 -13.80 -20.25
CA CYS A 151 11.97 -13.23 -19.50
C CYS A 151 12.43 -11.94 -20.15
N LYS A 152 12.51 -10.87 -19.36
CA LYS A 152 13.00 -9.57 -19.81
C LYS A 152 14.50 -9.59 -19.98
N GLN A 153 15.23 -10.26 -19.08
CA GLN A 153 16.69 -10.32 -19.14
C GLN A 153 17.18 -10.92 -20.47
N LEU A 154 16.45 -11.89 -21.00
CA LEU A 154 16.80 -12.62 -22.22
C LEU A 154 15.98 -12.16 -23.45
N PHE A 155 15.00 -11.28 -23.25
CA PHE A 155 14.01 -10.90 -24.26
C PHE A 155 13.37 -12.12 -24.97
N TYR A 156 13.18 -13.21 -24.22
CA TYR A 156 12.80 -14.51 -24.76
C TYR A 156 11.46 -14.98 -24.20
N LYS A 157 10.61 -15.51 -25.08
CA LYS A 157 9.35 -16.16 -24.72
C LYS A 157 9.46 -17.65 -24.99
N VAL A 158 9.21 -18.47 -23.97
CA VAL A 158 9.18 -19.92 -24.12
C VAL A 158 7.80 -20.33 -24.60
N GLN A 159 7.71 -21.20 -25.62
CA GLN A 159 6.44 -21.76 -26.11
C GLN A 159 5.90 -22.91 -25.25
N ALA A 160 6.12 -22.85 -23.93
CA ALA A 160 5.61 -23.84 -22.98
C ALA A 160 4.33 -23.33 -22.32
N LYS A 161 3.39 -24.24 -22.03
CA LYS A 161 2.16 -23.91 -21.27
C LYS A 161 2.46 -23.54 -19.81
N ALA A 162 3.47 -24.17 -19.23
CA ALA A 162 3.97 -23.90 -17.88
C ALA A 162 5.46 -24.24 -17.78
N PRO A 163 6.23 -23.56 -16.90
CA PRO A 163 7.60 -23.94 -16.59
C PRO A 163 7.69 -25.39 -16.12
N PHE A 164 8.72 -26.11 -16.58
CA PHE A 164 9.01 -27.50 -16.19
C PHE A 164 7.90 -28.52 -16.48
N ALA A 165 6.85 -28.14 -17.22
CA ALA A 165 5.84 -29.07 -17.67
C ALA A 165 6.40 -29.95 -18.80
N SER A 166 6.15 -31.25 -18.71
CA SER A 166 6.51 -32.22 -19.76
C SER A 166 5.28 -32.67 -20.55
N ALA A 167 5.50 -33.26 -21.73
CA ALA A 167 4.43 -33.86 -22.53
C ALA A 167 3.87 -35.16 -21.95
N LYS A 168 4.38 -35.63 -20.79
CA LYS A 168 3.92 -36.87 -20.16
C LYS A 168 2.46 -36.72 -19.70
N PRO A 169 1.61 -37.76 -19.82
CA PRO A 169 0.20 -37.70 -19.43
C PRO A 169 -0.04 -37.24 -17.99
N SER A 170 0.79 -37.68 -17.04
CA SER A 170 0.71 -37.27 -15.63
C SER A 170 0.94 -35.77 -15.44
N SER A 171 1.91 -35.19 -16.17
CA SER A 171 2.19 -33.75 -16.15
C SER A 171 1.02 -32.95 -16.73
N LEU A 172 0.40 -33.44 -17.82
CA LEU A 172 -0.77 -32.81 -18.43
C LEU A 172 -1.99 -32.88 -17.50
N GLN A 173 -2.19 -33.99 -16.80
CA GLN A 173 -3.27 -34.14 -15.82
C GLN A 173 -3.09 -33.20 -14.62
N CYS A 174 -1.88 -33.08 -14.09
CA CYS A 174 -1.58 -32.11 -13.02
C CYS A 174 -1.84 -30.67 -13.49
N LEU A 175 -1.46 -30.34 -14.72
CA LEU A 175 -1.72 -29.01 -15.29
C LEU A 175 -3.22 -28.76 -15.46
N ALA A 176 -4.00 -29.75 -15.93
CA ALA A 176 -5.45 -29.63 -16.02
C ALA A 176 -6.11 -29.39 -14.66
N LYS A 177 -5.67 -30.11 -13.61
CA LYS A 177 -6.13 -29.87 -12.23
C LYS A 177 -5.81 -28.46 -11.73
N LEU A 178 -4.62 -27.95 -12.05
CA LEU A 178 -4.25 -26.57 -11.76
C LEU A 178 -5.21 -25.60 -12.47
N GLU A 179 -5.44 -25.76 -13.77
CA GLU A 179 -6.34 -24.86 -14.53
C GLU A 179 -7.76 -24.83 -13.96
N THR A 180 -8.30 -25.98 -13.52
CA THR A 180 -9.59 -26.02 -12.80
C THR A 180 -9.53 -25.21 -11.51
N THR A 181 -8.48 -25.37 -10.71
CA THR A 181 -8.27 -24.61 -9.47
C THR A 181 -8.16 -23.10 -9.76
N LEU A 182 -7.43 -22.71 -10.81
CA LEU A 182 -7.28 -21.31 -11.19
C LEU A 182 -8.61 -20.71 -11.64
N ALA A 183 -9.43 -21.47 -12.39
CA ALA A 183 -10.75 -21.04 -12.81
C ALA A 183 -11.67 -20.80 -11.60
N GLN A 184 -11.65 -21.70 -10.61
CA GLN A 184 -12.40 -21.54 -9.36
C GLN A 184 -11.97 -20.27 -8.59
N LEU A 185 -10.68 -20.07 -8.36
CA LEU A 185 -10.17 -18.89 -7.64
C LEU A 185 -10.51 -17.57 -8.35
N ARG A 186 -10.49 -17.57 -9.68
CA ARG A 186 -10.94 -16.42 -10.49
C ARG A 186 -12.43 -16.15 -10.29
N GLN A 187 -13.25 -17.20 -10.23
CA GLN A 187 -14.68 -17.08 -9.99
C GLN A 187 -14.99 -16.55 -8.59
N GLU A 188 -14.31 -17.05 -7.55
CA GLU A 188 -14.44 -16.53 -6.18
C GLU A 188 -14.08 -15.04 -6.10
N CYS A 189 -13.04 -14.63 -6.83
CA CYS A 189 -12.68 -13.21 -6.93
C CYS A 189 -13.75 -12.37 -7.64
N LEU A 190 -14.40 -12.91 -8.67
CA LEU A 190 -15.52 -12.22 -9.33
C LEU A 190 -16.68 -12.02 -8.36
N VAL A 191 -17.02 -13.02 -7.55
CA VAL A 191 -18.06 -12.91 -6.50
C VAL A 191 -17.68 -11.83 -5.46
N LYS A 192 -16.42 -11.82 -4.99
CA LYS A 192 -15.92 -10.75 -4.10
C LYS A 192 -16.05 -9.36 -4.74
N ASN A 193 -15.72 -9.23 -6.02
CA ASN A 193 -15.85 -7.97 -6.74
C ASN A 193 -17.31 -7.54 -6.94
N GLN A 194 -18.25 -8.48 -7.04
CA GLN A 194 -19.69 -8.17 -7.11
C GLN A 194 -20.18 -7.54 -5.81
N ALA A 195 -19.71 -7.99 -4.65
CA ALA A 195 -20.03 -7.36 -3.37
C ALA A 195 -19.56 -5.89 -3.33
N LEU A 196 -18.36 -5.60 -3.84
CA LEU A 196 -17.87 -4.23 -3.96
C LEU A 196 -18.67 -3.42 -5.01
N ALA A 197 -19.05 -4.02 -6.13
CA ALA A 197 -19.87 -3.36 -7.15
C ALA A 197 -21.29 -3.05 -6.65
N ALA A 198 -21.83 -3.81 -5.71
CA ALA A 198 -23.11 -3.52 -5.06
C ALA A 198 -23.08 -2.25 -4.18
N LEU A 199 -21.89 -1.71 -3.91
CA LEU A 199 -21.69 -0.41 -3.26
C LEU A 199 -21.63 0.76 -4.25
N ASP A 200 -21.65 0.52 -5.57
CA ASP A 200 -21.60 1.61 -6.56
C ASP A 200 -22.75 2.60 -6.34
N GLY A 201 -22.40 3.87 -6.22
CA GLY A 201 -23.35 4.96 -6.00
C GLY A 201 -23.88 5.07 -4.56
N LYS A 202 -23.51 4.17 -3.64
CA LYS A 202 -23.92 4.23 -2.23
C LYS A 202 -22.94 5.06 -1.38
N PRO A 203 -23.42 5.67 -0.28
CA PRO A 203 -22.54 6.22 0.73
C PRO A 203 -21.77 5.09 1.43
N VAL A 204 -20.46 5.26 1.53
CA VAL A 204 -19.52 4.30 2.12
C VAL A 204 -18.53 5.03 3.02
N TYR A 205 -17.98 4.30 3.98
CA TYR A 205 -16.81 4.74 4.73
C TYR A 205 -15.55 4.01 4.25
N LEU A 206 -14.42 4.70 4.38
CA LEU A 206 -13.10 4.11 4.18
C LEU A 206 -12.50 3.76 5.53
N GLN A 207 -12.48 2.47 5.86
CA GLN A 207 -11.95 1.95 7.11
C GLN A 207 -10.49 1.52 6.93
N LEU A 208 -9.63 1.79 7.92
CA LEU A 208 -8.25 1.34 8.00
C LEU A 208 -8.09 0.46 9.23
N GLY A 209 -7.79 -0.82 9.01
CA GLY A 209 -7.80 -1.81 10.10
C GLY A 209 -9.19 -1.95 10.71
N GLU A 210 -9.27 -2.09 12.02
CA GLU A 210 -10.55 -2.39 12.70
C GLU A 210 -11.27 -1.12 13.18
N ALA A 211 -10.54 -0.09 13.59
CA ALA A 211 -11.13 1.03 14.35
C ALA A 211 -10.77 2.42 13.82
N LYS A 212 -10.10 2.53 12.67
CA LYS A 212 -9.79 3.84 12.07
C LYS A 212 -10.60 4.05 10.82
N PHE A 213 -11.04 5.28 10.59
CA PHE A 213 -11.80 5.68 9.42
C PHE A 213 -11.24 6.96 8.82
N VAL A 214 -11.50 7.19 7.54
CA VAL A 214 -11.11 8.42 6.88
C VAL A 214 -12.09 9.53 7.22
N LYS A 215 -11.56 10.63 7.76
CA LYS A 215 -12.28 11.88 8.02
C LYS A 215 -11.63 13.03 7.26
N ARG A 216 -12.48 13.85 6.65
CA ARG A 216 -12.13 15.10 5.99
C ARG A 216 -12.01 16.22 7.02
N LEU A 217 -10.93 16.99 6.93
CA LEU A 217 -10.74 18.25 7.64
C LEU A 217 -10.21 19.29 6.64
N GLY A 218 -11.06 20.26 6.28
CA GLY A 218 -10.78 21.19 5.17
C GLY A 218 -10.63 20.42 3.85
N ASP A 219 -9.52 20.63 3.13
CA ASP A 219 -9.21 19.89 1.90
C ASP A 219 -8.42 18.60 2.13
N ALA A 220 -8.03 18.32 3.38
CA ALA A 220 -7.20 17.19 3.74
C ALA A 220 -8.02 16.02 4.28
N LEU A 221 -7.44 14.82 4.22
CA LEU A 221 -8.02 13.59 4.74
C LEU A 221 -7.11 13.02 5.82
N TYR A 222 -7.70 12.55 6.91
CA TYR A 222 -7.03 11.98 8.07
C TYR A 222 -7.62 10.63 8.41
N ALA A 223 -6.78 9.69 8.84
CA ALA A 223 -7.21 8.46 9.48
C ALA A 223 -7.42 8.75 10.97
N VAL A 224 -8.69 8.77 11.38
CA VAL A 224 -9.11 9.04 12.76
C VAL A 224 -9.65 7.78 13.40
N HIS A 225 -9.46 7.61 14.70
CA HIS A 225 -10.14 6.55 15.43
C HIS A 225 -11.63 6.87 15.52
N ASN A 226 -12.48 5.86 15.35
CA ASN A 226 -13.92 5.98 15.59
C ASN A 226 -14.30 4.83 16.53
N ASP A 227 -14.57 5.16 17.78
CA ASP A 227 -15.20 4.24 18.72
C ASP A 227 -16.73 4.44 18.63
N PRO A 228 -17.49 3.46 18.11
CA PRO A 228 -18.95 3.54 18.00
C PRO A 228 -19.66 3.66 19.37
N LYS A 229 -18.97 3.31 20.46
CA LYS A 229 -19.47 3.38 21.84
C LYS A 229 -19.08 4.67 22.56
N GLU A 230 -18.24 5.51 21.95
CA GLU A 230 -17.89 6.81 22.53
C GLU A 230 -19.14 7.70 22.61
N SER A 231 -19.45 8.09 23.84
CA SER A 231 -20.59 8.96 24.17
C SER A 231 -20.19 10.44 24.16
N ASP A 232 -18.92 10.75 24.37
CA ASP A 232 -18.42 12.12 24.36
C ASP A 232 -18.22 12.63 22.91
N LEU A 233 -18.96 13.67 22.56
CA LEU A 233 -18.89 14.33 21.25
C LEU A 233 -17.50 14.90 20.94
N ALA A 234 -16.73 15.32 21.94
CA ALA A 234 -15.38 15.85 21.75
C ALA A 234 -14.43 14.79 21.18
N PHE A 235 -14.64 13.52 21.54
CA PHE A 235 -13.81 12.38 21.14
C PHE A 235 -14.42 11.55 20.00
N ARG A 236 -15.71 11.74 19.70
CA ARG A 236 -16.35 11.06 18.57
C ARG A 236 -16.01 11.71 17.24
N HIS A 237 -15.11 11.08 16.50
CA HIS A 237 -14.74 11.52 15.16
C HIS A 237 -15.62 10.87 14.09
N ALA A 238 -16.75 11.51 13.77
CA ALA A 238 -17.61 11.08 12.67
C ALA A 238 -16.80 10.91 11.35
N PRO A 239 -16.79 9.72 10.75
CA PRO A 239 -16.15 9.46 9.46
C PRO A 239 -16.75 10.31 8.35
N THR A 240 -15.99 10.51 7.27
CA THR A 240 -16.54 11.17 6.07
C THR A 240 -17.23 10.14 5.19
N PRO A 241 -18.54 10.29 4.90
CA PRO A 241 -19.21 9.44 3.93
C PRO A 241 -18.78 9.83 2.52
N PHE A 242 -18.39 8.83 1.74
CA PHE A 242 -18.06 8.97 0.33
C PHE A 242 -19.09 8.22 -0.50
N VAL A 243 -19.57 8.81 -1.59
CA VAL A 243 -20.21 8.06 -2.67
C VAL A 243 -19.10 7.42 -3.51
N VAL A 244 -19.06 6.08 -3.51
CA VAL A 244 -18.07 5.34 -4.30
C VAL A 244 -18.59 5.09 -5.72
N ARG A 245 -17.71 5.20 -6.71
CA ARG A 245 -17.91 4.65 -8.05
C ARG A 245 -16.94 3.51 -8.30
N VAL A 246 -17.43 2.38 -8.79
CA VAL A 246 -16.69 1.13 -8.95
C VAL A 246 -16.69 0.71 -10.41
N ASP A 247 -15.52 0.77 -11.05
CA ASP A 247 -15.31 0.25 -12.40
C ASP A 247 -14.64 -1.13 -12.32
N LEU A 248 -15.41 -2.20 -12.58
CA LEU A 248 -14.89 -3.56 -12.73
C LEU A 248 -14.32 -3.77 -14.14
N VAL A 249 -13.00 -3.64 -14.30
CA VAL A 249 -12.34 -3.74 -15.61
C VAL A 249 -11.94 -5.17 -15.95
N ALA A 250 -11.56 -5.94 -14.93
CA ALA A 250 -11.26 -7.37 -15.01
C ALA A 250 -11.39 -7.98 -13.61
N TYR A 251 -11.40 -9.30 -13.49
CA TYR A 251 -11.46 -9.97 -12.19
C TYR A 251 -10.34 -9.53 -11.23
N ASN A 252 -9.14 -9.25 -11.76
CA ASN A 252 -7.97 -8.82 -11.02
C ASN A 252 -7.72 -7.29 -11.10
N CYS A 253 -8.68 -6.50 -11.60
CA CYS A 253 -8.50 -5.06 -11.76
C CYS A 253 -9.82 -4.32 -11.48
N VAL A 254 -9.90 -3.77 -10.28
CA VAL A 254 -10.99 -2.89 -9.83
C VAL A 254 -10.47 -1.47 -9.74
N LYS A 255 -11.22 -0.51 -10.28
CA LYS A 255 -10.92 0.91 -10.09
C LYS A 255 -12.05 1.57 -9.33
N VAL A 256 -11.67 2.51 -8.47
CA VAL A 256 -12.64 3.27 -7.67
C VAL A 256 -12.42 4.77 -7.81
N MET A 257 -13.52 5.51 -7.68
CA MET A 257 -13.53 6.95 -7.42
C MET A 257 -14.33 7.19 -6.14
N LEU A 258 -13.91 8.19 -5.38
CA LEU A 258 -14.51 8.52 -4.09
C LEU A 258 -14.90 9.98 -4.13
N GLN A 259 -16.20 10.23 -4.01
CA GLN A 259 -16.79 11.57 -3.96
C GLN A 259 -17.33 11.79 -2.55
N ASP A 260 -16.95 12.86 -1.87
CA ASP A 260 -17.55 13.22 -0.58
C ASP A 260 -19.05 13.50 -0.77
N ALA A 261 -19.88 12.80 0.00
CA ALA A 261 -21.33 12.81 -0.15
C ALA A 261 -21.95 14.19 0.16
N HIS A 262 -21.30 15.01 1.00
CA HIS A 262 -21.82 16.31 1.41
C HIS A 262 -21.40 17.42 0.45
N THR A 263 -20.13 17.44 0.05
CA THR A 263 -19.56 18.54 -0.74
C THR A 263 -19.54 18.26 -2.24
N GLY A 264 -19.67 16.99 -2.64
CA GLY A 264 -19.52 16.56 -4.02
C GLY A 264 -18.08 16.63 -4.56
N GLU A 265 -17.09 16.91 -3.71
CA GLU A 265 -15.68 16.93 -4.09
C GLU A 265 -15.08 15.54 -4.17
N TYR A 266 -14.08 15.35 -5.01
CA TYR A 266 -13.48 14.04 -5.24
C TYR A 266 -12.13 13.92 -4.53
N VAL A 267 -11.86 12.72 -4.01
CA VAL A 267 -10.53 12.36 -3.54
C VAL A 267 -9.58 12.38 -4.73
N CYS A 268 -8.54 13.21 -4.65
CA CYS A 268 -7.55 13.36 -5.70
C CYS A 268 -6.14 13.05 -5.19
N SER A 269 -5.35 12.42 -6.06
CA SER A 269 -3.94 12.14 -5.80
C SER A 269 -3.04 13.16 -6.50
N LYS A 270 -2.19 13.80 -5.72
CA LYS A 270 -1.06 14.62 -6.21
C LYS A 270 0.24 14.01 -5.67
N ALA A 271 1.39 14.40 -6.21
CA ALA A 271 2.66 13.97 -5.66
C ALA A 271 2.77 14.38 -4.18
N LYS A 272 2.97 13.39 -3.30
CA LYS A 272 3.15 13.51 -1.84
C LYS A 272 1.93 14.03 -1.08
N CYS A 273 0.75 14.04 -1.69
CA CYS A 273 -0.45 14.64 -1.12
C CYS A 273 -1.73 13.98 -1.64
N VAL A 274 -2.71 13.83 -0.75
CA VAL A 274 -4.12 13.54 -1.09
C VAL A 274 -4.93 14.77 -0.71
N LYS A 275 -5.88 15.18 -1.57
CA LYS A 275 -6.77 16.30 -1.27
C LYS A 275 -8.17 16.04 -1.80
N MET A 276 -9.15 16.73 -1.22
CA MET A 276 -10.46 16.92 -1.81
C MET A 276 -10.39 17.99 -2.91
N LEU A 277 -11.04 17.74 -4.04
CA LEU A 277 -11.06 18.68 -5.16
C LEU A 277 -12.32 18.53 -5.99
N ARG A 278 -13.00 19.65 -6.25
CA ARG A 278 -14.10 19.69 -7.24
C ARG A 278 -13.60 19.35 -8.65
N ARG A 279 -14.25 18.37 -9.29
CA ARG A 279 -13.93 17.95 -10.66
C ARG A 279 -14.32 19.07 -11.65
N ARG A 280 -13.45 19.35 -12.61
CA ARG A 280 -13.64 20.34 -13.68
C ARG A 280 -13.39 19.67 -15.04
N PRO A 281 -13.94 20.18 -16.16
CA PRO A 281 -13.86 19.50 -17.47
C PRO A 281 -12.43 19.24 -17.96
N TYR A 282 -11.48 20.13 -17.65
CA TYR A 282 -10.09 20.00 -18.05
C TYR A 282 -9.27 19.03 -17.16
N HIS A 283 -9.82 18.57 -16.03
CA HIS A 283 -9.14 17.58 -15.20
C HIS A 283 -9.21 16.20 -15.84
N ARG A 284 -8.04 15.59 -16.06
CA ARG A 284 -7.96 14.19 -16.51
C ARG A 284 -8.58 13.26 -15.49
N GLU A 285 -9.38 12.31 -15.94
CA GLU A 285 -10.11 11.36 -15.08
C GLU A 285 -9.21 10.58 -14.12
N ASN A 286 -8.02 10.17 -14.59
CA ASN A 286 -7.03 9.45 -13.79
C ASN A 286 -6.56 10.19 -12.52
N LEU A 287 -6.80 11.50 -12.43
CA LEU A 287 -6.52 12.31 -11.22
C LEU A 287 -7.31 11.84 -10.00
N PHE A 288 -8.53 11.35 -10.23
CA PHE A 288 -9.50 10.97 -9.20
C PHE A 288 -9.72 9.45 -9.11
N LYS A 289 -9.07 8.68 -9.99
CA LYS A 289 -9.19 7.21 -10.04
C LYS A 289 -8.05 6.54 -9.30
N PHE A 290 -8.42 5.52 -8.53
CA PHE A 290 -7.51 4.62 -7.84
C PHE A 290 -7.75 3.19 -8.30
N GLU A 291 -6.69 2.41 -8.43
CA GLU A 291 -6.79 0.95 -8.53
C GLU A 291 -6.89 0.40 -7.11
N TYR A 292 -7.95 -0.36 -6.85
CA TYR A 292 -8.19 -1.00 -5.56
C TYR A 292 -7.60 -2.42 -5.62
N ALA A 293 -6.50 -2.61 -4.90
CA ALA A 293 -5.76 -3.86 -4.90
C ALA A 293 -6.48 -4.95 -4.10
N TRP A 294 -6.08 -6.21 -4.33
CA TRP A 294 -6.66 -7.38 -3.65
C TRP A 294 -6.68 -7.28 -2.11
N ASN A 295 -5.64 -6.67 -1.54
CA ASN A 295 -5.45 -6.46 -0.10
C ASN A 295 -5.96 -5.10 0.39
N GLY A 296 -6.76 -4.39 -0.41
CA GLY A 296 -7.39 -3.12 -0.02
C GLY A 296 -6.50 -1.87 -0.20
N GLU A 297 -5.30 -1.99 -0.75
CA GLU A 297 -4.49 -0.81 -1.05
C GLU A 297 -5.09 0.02 -2.19
N LEU A 298 -4.96 1.35 -2.10
CA LEU A 298 -5.37 2.27 -3.13
C LEU A 298 -4.15 2.81 -3.89
N GLN A 299 -4.01 2.42 -5.15
CA GLN A 299 -2.93 2.90 -6.02
C GLN A 299 -3.44 3.99 -6.97
N SER A 300 -2.75 5.13 -7.00
CA SER A 300 -3.12 6.24 -7.89
C SER A 300 -2.96 5.88 -9.37
N ARG A 301 -3.98 6.18 -10.19
CA ARG A 301 -3.91 6.02 -11.65
C ARG A 301 -3.18 7.17 -12.34
N ARG A 302 -3.20 8.37 -11.78
CA ARG A 302 -2.42 9.54 -12.27
C ARG A 302 -0.94 9.34 -12.04
N HIS A 303 -0.57 9.08 -10.79
CA HIS A 303 0.80 8.83 -10.39
C HIS A 303 0.97 7.34 -10.20
N ARG A 304 1.04 6.59 -11.32
CA ARG A 304 1.27 5.13 -11.27
C ARG A 304 2.45 4.85 -10.33
N ARG A 305 2.35 3.79 -9.51
CA ARG A 305 3.32 3.43 -8.46
C ARG A 305 3.26 4.28 -7.18
N TRP A 306 2.26 5.15 -7.05
CA TRP A 306 1.99 5.85 -5.81
C TRP A 306 0.80 5.24 -5.10
N TYR A 307 0.96 5.00 -3.80
CA TYR A 307 -0.02 4.36 -2.94
C TYR A 307 -0.54 5.37 -1.94
N LEU A 308 -1.84 5.29 -1.62
CA LEU A 308 -2.40 6.01 -0.48
C LEU A 308 -1.94 5.35 0.82
N GLY A 309 -1.54 6.18 1.77
CA GLY A 309 -1.22 5.73 3.12
C GLY A 309 -1.47 6.82 4.15
N ALA A 310 -1.76 6.42 5.38
CA ALA A 310 -1.85 7.30 6.53
C ALA A 310 -0.47 7.48 7.17
N GLN A 311 -0.08 8.74 7.41
CA GLN A 311 1.16 9.04 8.11
C GLN A 311 1.01 8.71 9.59
N THR A 312 1.99 8.01 10.17
CA THR A 312 1.93 7.50 11.55
C THR A 312 1.88 8.60 12.62
N ARG A 313 2.46 9.76 12.35
CA ARG A 313 2.55 10.87 13.33
C ARG A 313 1.22 11.59 13.54
N ASP A 314 0.49 11.86 12.46
CA ASP A 314 -0.65 12.79 12.44
C ASP A 314 -1.91 12.17 11.80
N GLY A 315 -1.84 10.93 11.30
CA GLY A 315 -2.94 10.27 10.59
C GLY A 315 -3.20 10.84 9.20
N LEU A 316 -2.46 11.84 8.72
CA LEU A 316 -2.73 12.51 7.45
C LEU A 316 -2.53 11.55 6.26
N LEU A 317 -3.52 11.47 5.38
CA LEU A 317 -3.44 10.67 4.17
C LEU A 317 -2.54 11.36 3.15
N ARG A 318 -1.53 10.63 2.67
CA ARG A 318 -0.61 11.07 1.63
C ARG A 318 -0.41 9.99 0.59
N THR A 319 0.16 10.39 -0.53
CA THR A 319 0.61 9.47 -1.56
C THR A 319 2.10 9.18 -1.35
N PHE A 320 2.47 7.91 -1.39
CA PHE A 320 3.86 7.46 -1.25
C PHE A 320 4.30 6.74 -2.51
N ASN A 321 5.52 7.03 -2.96
CA ASN A 321 6.13 6.38 -4.13
C ASN A 321 6.77 5.02 -3.80
N THR A 322 6.47 4.47 -2.63
CA THR A 322 6.81 3.12 -2.18
C THR A 322 5.56 2.51 -1.55
N ARG A 323 5.39 1.20 -1.75
CA ARG A 323 4.31 0.43 -1.14
C ARG A 323 4.55 0.19 0.35
N ASP A 324 5.78 0.37 0.84
CA ASP A 324 6.14 0.19 2.25
C ASP A 324 5.41 1.15 3.21
N ARG A 325 4.78 2.19 2.66
CA ARG A 325 3.95 3.16 3.39
C ARG A 325 2.49 3.16 2.95
N ALA A 326 2.08 2.17 2.16
CA ALA A 326 0.69 2.04 1.75
C ALA A 326 -0.17 1.63 2.95
N SER A 327 -1.39 2.15 3.01
CA SER A 327 -2.41 1.65 3.92
C SER A 327 -3.37 0.75 3.19
N THR A 328 -3.88 -0.25 3.91
CA THR A 328 -5.01 -1.07 3.46
C THR A 328 -6.30 -0.41 3.90
N PHE A 329 -7.23 -0.30 2.96
CA PHE A 329 -8.57 0.24 3.19
C PHE A 329 -9.61 -0.85 2.94
N THR A 330 -10.65 -0.86 3.77
CA THR A 330 -11.90 -1.57 3.50
C THR A 330 -12.96 -0.55 3.15
N ILE A 331 -13.66 -0.75 2.04
CA ILE A 331 -14.81 0.06 1.64
C ILE A 331 -16.05 -0.59 2.23
N VAL A 332 -16.68 0.07 3.19
CA VAL A 332 -17.83 -0.46 3.96
C VAL A 332 -19.07 0.39 3.74
N ASP A 333 -20.25 -0.24 3.72
CA ASP A 333 -21.53 0.48 3.62
C ASP A 333 -21.71 1.41 4.83
N ALA A 334 -21.92 2.71 4.59
CA ALA A 334 -22.05 3.68 5.67
C ALA A 334 -23.28 3.39 6.54
N ALA A 335 -24.40 2.98 5.92
CA ALA A 335 -25.64 2.70 6.64
C ALA A 335 -25.50 1.54 7.63
N LEU A 336 -24.69 0.53 7.28
CA LEU A 336 -24.40 -0.60 8.16
C LEU A 336 -23.62 -0.13 9.40
N ILE A 337 -22.54 0.62 9.21
CA ILE A 337 -21.72 1.13 10.32
C ILE A 337 -22.50 2.11 11.21
N ASP A 338 -23.31 2.98 10.61
CA ASP A 338 -24.13 3.92 11.36
C ASP A 338 -25.19 3.21 12.21
N SER A 339 -25.74 2.08 11.73
CA SER A 339 -26.73 1.28 12.47
C SER A 339 -26.17 0.59 13.73
N GLU A 340 -24.85 0.36 13.76
CA GLU A 340 -24.15 -0.25 14.89
C GLU A 340 -23.68 0.79 15.93
N SER A 341 -23.76 2.07 15.59
CA SER A 341 -23.27 3.16 16.43
C SER A 341 -24.31 3.58 17.48
N VAL A 342 -23.87 3.87 18.71
CA VAL A 342 -24.79 4.35 19.77
C VAL A 342 -25.33 5.73 19.37
N ALA A 343 -26.66 5.92 19.50
CA ALA A 343 -27.30 7.21 19.29
C ALA A 343 -26.79 8.22 20.31
N ILE A 344 -26.32 9.38 19.86
CA ILE A 344 -25.91 10.47 20.75
C ILE A 344 -27.17 11.19 21.16
N ASP A 345 -27.48 11.21 22.46
CA ASP A 345 -28.60 11.99 22.97
C ASP A 345 -28.21 13.47 23.04
N PHE A 346 -28.58 14.22 22.02
CA PHE A 346 -28.37 15.67 21.96
C PHE A 346 -29.15 16.43 23.05
N LYS A 347 -30.19 15.84 23.66
CA LYS A 347 -30.98 16.50 24.72
C LYS A 347 -30.27 16.57 26.06
N ALA A 348 -29.34 15.66 26.33
CA ALA A 348 -28.56 15.69 27.57
C ALA A 348 -27.58 16.86 27.64
N LEU A 349 -27.22 17.46 26.50
CA LEU A 349 -26.30 18.59 26.41
C LEU A 349 -26.99 19.95 26.61
N GLU A 350 -28.27 20.09 26.27
CA GLU A 350 -29.02 21.34 26.48
C GLU A 350 -29.41 21.55 27.97
N ILE A 351 -29.45 20.48 28.78
CA ILE A 351 -29.84 20.55 30.20
C ILE A 351 -28.70 21.09 31.09
N ASN A 352 -27.44 20.97 30.65
CA ASN A 352 -26.28 21.43 31.44
C ASN A 352 -25.91 22.91 31.20
N ASP A 353 -26.49 23.59 30.22
CA ASP A 353 -26.19 25.01 29.94
C ASP A 353 -27.20 25.97 30.61
N THR A 354 -28.33 25.44 31.11
CA THR A 354 -29.37 26.23 31.79
C THR A 354 -29.18 26.34 33.31
N THR A 355 -28.18 25.65 33.88
CA THR A 355 -27.86 25.72 35.32
C THR A 355 -26.77 26.74 35.67
N SER A 356 -26.15 27.43 34.68
CA SER A 356 -25.01 28.35 34.93
C SER A 356 -25.36 29.84 35.08
N GLU A 357 -26.60 30.25 34.77
CA GLU A 357 -27.03 31.66 34.89
C GLU A 357 -27.49 32.00 36.32
N GLU A 358 -28.12 31.07 37.06
CA GLU A 358 -28.54 31.31 38.45
C GLU A 358 -27.36 31.31 39.44
N GLU A 359 -26.31 30.52 39.19
CA GLU A 359 -25.09 30.53 40.03
C GLU A 359 -24.18 31.75 39.77
N LYS A 360 -24.24 32.36 38.56
CA LYS A 360 -23.52 33.61 38.28
C LYS A 360 -24.17 34.82 38.95
N ALA A 361 -25.49 34.83 39.12
CA ALA A 361 -26.20 35.90 39.81
C ALA A 361 -25.90 35.95 41.32
N GLN A 362 -25.59 34.82 41.94
CA GLN A 362 -25.27 34.76 43.38
C GLN A 362 -23.82 35.12 43.73
N ARG A 363 -22.87 35.05 42.78
CA ARG A 363 -21.46 35.46 43.01
C ARG A 363 -21.22 36.97 42.86
N LEU A 364 -22.10 37.67 42.15
CA LEU A 364 -21.95 39.12 41.92
C LEU A 364 -22.46 40.00 43.08
N ASP A 365 -23.18 39.43 44.05
CA ASP A 365 -23.62 40.13 45.27
C ASP A 365 -22.67 39.95 46.47
N SER A 366 -21.70 39.03 46.39
CA SER A 366 -20.74 38.77 47.48
C SER A 366 -19.40 39.51 47.37
N GLU A 367 -19.14 40.23 46.28
CA GLU A 367 -17.86 40.93 46.03
C GLU A 367 -17.94 42.46 46.19
N ARG A 368 -18.97 42.99 46.85
CA ARG A 368 -19.19 44.44 47.02
C ARG A 368 -18.76 45.06 48.34
N ASP A 369 -18.09 44.32 49.21
CA ASP A 369 -17.50 44.87 50.42
C ASP A 369 -16.05 44.40 50.52
N VAL A 370 -15.09 45.24 50.09
CA VAL A 370 -13.77 45.55 50.71
C VAL A 370 -13.00 46.49 49.74
N ASP A 371 -13.19 47.79 49.92
CA ASP A 371 -12.15 48.85 49.77
C ASP A 371 -11.03 48.57 50.80
N THR A 372 -9.73 48.85 50.70
CA THR A 372 -8.90 49.90 50.05
C THR A 372 -7.42 49.60 50.40
N GLU A 373 -6.47 50.39 49.86
CA GLU A 373 -5.01 50.44 50.17
C GLU A 373 -4.19 49.42 49.34
N ASP A 374 -3.20 49.75 48.50
CA ASP A 374 -2.23 50.85 48.51
C ASP A 374 -1.63 51.15 47.11
N GLU A 375 -1.38 52.44 46.82
CA GLU A 375 -0.55 52.95 45.72
C GLU A 375 0.93 52.99 46.15
N HIS A 376 1.87 52.56 45.29
CA HIS A 376 3.09 53.30 44.85
C HIS A 376 4.22 52.40 44.30
N ASP A 377 5.03 53.02 43.43
CA ASP A 377 6.34 52.64 42.82
C ASP A 377 6.25 52.08 41.38
N GLU A 378 6.17 52.95 40.34
CA GLU A 378 7.29 53.60 39.59
C GLU A 378 8.29 52.61 38.95
N LEU A 379 8.28 52.43 37.63
CA LEU A 379 9.00 53.20 36.57
C LEU A 379 10.52 52.93 36.53
N LEU A 380 11.05 52.82 35.29
CA LEU A 380 12.44 52.53 34.84
C LEU A 380 12.63 51.05 34.44
N GLU A 381 13.05 50.65 33.24
CA GLU A 381 13.70 51.33 32.12
C GLU A 381 13.47 50.50 30.85
N ALA A 382 13.10 51.18 29.76
CA ALA A 382 13.26 50.70 28.39
C ALA A 382 14.41 51.49 27.75
N GLU A 383 15.08 50.84 26.80
CA GLU A 383 16.01 51.40 25.81
C GLU A 383 17.45 51.73 26.25
N LEU A 384 18.39 50.87 25.84
CA LEU A 384 19.71 51.30 25.37
C LEU A 384 20.32 50.27 24.40
N GLU A 385 20.36 50.67 23.12
CA GLU A 385 21.44 50.47 22.13
C GLU A 385 21.77 49.02 21.69
N ALA A 386 21.49 48.55 20.47
CA ALA A 386 21.86 49.03 19.13
C ALA A 386 23.37 49.21 18.86
N SER A 387 23.85 48.39 17.92
CA SER A 387 25.02 48.58 17.03
C SER A 387 26.39 47.99 17.46
N THR A 388 26.87 47.03 16.66
CA THR A 388 28.15 47.01 15.90
C THR A 388 28.40 45.56 15.44
N SER A 389 28.08 45.19 14.19
CA SER A 389 28.87 45.31 12.95
C SER A 389 30.19 44.49 12.89
N TYR A 390 30.22 43.59 11.90
CA TYR A 390 31.36 43.19 11.06
C TYR A 390 32.72 42.83 11.68
N HIS A 391 33.11 41.55 11.59
CA HIS A 391 34.28 41.13 10.79
C HIS A 391 34.40 39.60 10.64
N ALA A 392 34.52 39.15 9.39
CA ALA A 392 35.32 37.99 8.98
C ALA A 392 36.43 38.53 8.03
N PRO A 393 37.40 37.74 7.52
CA PRO A 393 37.78 36.35 7.79
C PRO A 393 39.30 36.18 8.05
N HIS A 394 39.76 34.98 8.46
CA HIS A 394 41.09 34.50 8.08
C HIS A 394 41.16 32.96 7.98
N THR A 395 41.55 32.53 6.79
CA THR A 395 42.12 31.23 6.41
C THR A 395 43.41 30.93 7.20
N ILE A 396 43.69 29.65 7.49
CA ILE A 396 44.99 28.98 7.27
C ILE A 396 44.78 27.46 7.35
N ALA A 397 45.47 26.77 6.45
CA ALA A 397 45.50 25.33 6.24
C ALA A 397 46.34 24.58 7.29
N ALA A 398 46.01 23.30 7.48
CA ALA A 398 46.94 22.18 7.61
C ALA A 398 46.24 20.90 7.14
#